data_AF-A0A1Y0H0H2-F1
#
_entry.id   AF-A0A1Y0H0H2-F1
#
_cell.length_a   1.000
_cell.length_b   1.000
_cell.length_c   1.000
_cell.angle_alpha   90.00
_cell.angle_beta   90.00
_cell.angle_gamma   90.00
#
_symmetry.space_group_name_H-M   'P 1'
#
loop_
_entity.id
_entity.type
_entity.pdbx_description
1 polymer ?
#
loop_
_entity_poly.entity_id
_entity_poly.type
_entity_poly.pdbx_seq_one_letter_code
_entity_poly.pdbx_strand_id
1 'polypeptide(L)'
;MSERRYTREEAMEALRAASESGGGDDDLVTESELLAMAGEMGVDSEQLRAVLARGTGSVQGRDNVATGWGWPGNETFERVIDGELSPGQLEEVAELAGGRYEDGGTPGVRETREFWEGWRYVTLDVTARGGRTRILAKSKISYMRLSPFFPLLAIACLMFFTLMLKENPANLEQALQGVISMGLLFYFGVGWGMRLNRKRILARVEELAASVQEQVRGQGALVVGEEELEDRLGR
;
A
#
# COMPACT_ATOMS: atom_id res chain seq x y z
N MET A 1 39.49 16.97 -20.69
CA MET A 1 38.20 16.42 -21.18
C MET A 1 37.09 17.25 -20.55
N SER A 2 36.16 17.76 -21.35
CA SER A 2 35.10 18.67 -20.88
C SER A 2 34.03 17.86 -20.13
N GLU A 3 33.88 18.13 -18.84
CA GLU A 3 32.85 17.52 -17.98
C GLU A 3 31.47 18.00 -18.42
N ARG A 4 30.61 17.07 -18.85
CA ARG A 4 29.28 17.38 -19.38
C ARG A 4 28.33 17.56 -18.20
N ARG A 5 27.79 18.77 -18.04
CA ARG A 5 26.82 19.08 -16.98
C ARG A 5 25.42 18.79 -17.48
N TYR A 6 24.66 18.02 -16.71
CA TYR A 6 23.26 17.69 -16.98
C TYR A 6 22.35 18.62 -16.17
N THR A 7 21.18 18.92 -16.75
CA THR A 7 20.13 19.64 -16.04
C THR A 7 19.43 18.73 -15.03
N ARG A 8 18.78 19.33 -14.02
CA ARG A 8 18.07 18.59 -12.95
C ARG A 8 16.97 17.68 -13.51
N GLU A 9 16.31 18.10 -14.58
CA GLU A 9 15.26 17.34 -15.24
C GLU A 9 15.83 16.13 -15.99
N GLU A 10 16.94 16.31 -16.72
CA GLU A 10 17.64 15.21 -17.40
C GLU A 10 18.19 14.16 -16.43
N ALA A 11 18.71 14.59 -15.27
CA ALA A 11 19.20 13.67 -14.24
C ALA A 11 18.06 12.83 -13.62
N MET A 12 16.91 13.46 -13.37
CA MET A 12 15.72 12.78 -12.83
C MET A 12 15.09 11.84 -13.86
N GLU A 13 15.10 12.20 -15.14
CA GLU A 13 14.61 11.37 -16.23
C GLU A 13 15.53 10.16 -16.46
N ALA A 14 16.85 10.33 -16.36
CA ALA A 14 17.81 9.23 -16.42
C ALA A 14 17.66 8.24 -15.24
N LEU A 15 17.46 8.74 -14.01
CA LEU A 15 17.19 7.92 -12.84
C LEU A 15 15.86 7.16 -12.96
N ARG A 16 14.84 7.82 -13.51
CA ARG A 16 13.55 7.20 -13.76
C ARG A 16 13.64 6.12 -14.83
N ALA A 17 14.33 6.41 -15.93
CA ALA A 17 14.59 5.44 -16.99
C ALA A 17 15.39 4.24 -16.48
N ALA A 18 16.40 4.45 -15.63
CA ALA A 18 17.16 3.39 -14.98
C ALA A 18 16.29 2.53 -14.04
N SER A 19 15.33 3.14 -13.33
CA SER A 19 14.39 2.41 -12.47
C SER A 19 13.31 1.63 -13.23
N GLU A 20 12.97 2.07 -14.46
CA GLU A 20 11.96 1.45 -15.32
C GLU A 20 12.58 0.37 -16.23
N SER A 21 13.87 0.49 -16.57
CA SER A 21 14.65 -0.55 -17.25
C SER A 21 15.05 -1.64 -16.25
N GLY A 22 14.14 -2.58 -16.00
CA GLY A 22 14.38 -3.71 -15.11
C GLY A 22 15.74 -4.39 -15.34
N GLY A 23 16.56 -4.39 -14.29
CA GLY A 23 17.84 -5.06 -14.23
C GLY A 23 18.09 -5.59 -12.82
N GLY A 24 18.30 -6.91 -12.73
CA GLY A 24 19.15 -7.56 -11.73
C GLY A 24 18.77 -7.48 -10.25
N ASP A 25 18.59 -8.65 -9.65
CA ASP A 25 18.48 -8.97 -8.21
C ASP A 25 19.75 -8.63 -7.39
N ASP A 26 20.66 -7.76 -7.89
CA ASP A 26 22.00 -7.43 -7.36
C ASP A 26 22.25 -5.92 -7.10
N ASP A 27 21.36 -5.00 -7.51
CA ASP A 27 21.58 -3.54 -7.36
C ASP A 27 21.08 -2.99 -6.00
N LEU A 28 21.56 -3.55 -4.89
CA LEU A 28 21.34 -2.98 -3.56
C LEU A 28 22.47 -2.04 -3.17
N VAL A 29 22.16 -0.76 -3.09
CA VAL A 29 23.08 0.30 -2.70
C VAL A 29 22.99 0.52 -1.18
N THR A 30 24.11 0.40 -0.48
CA THR A 30 24.20 0.67 0.97
C THR A 30 23.93 2.15 1.28
N GLU A 31 23.52 2.47 2.51
CA GLU A 31 23.28 3.88 2.90
C GLU A 31 24.52 4.76 2.68
N SER A 32 25.71 4.22 2.94
CA SER A 32 26.98 4.87 2.65
C SER A 32 27.19 5.15 1.16
N GLU A 33 26.84 4.21 0.29
CA GLU A 33 26.95 4.39 -1.16
C GLU A 33 25.87 5.35 -1.67
N LEU A 34 24.67 5.32 -1.11
CA LEU A 34 23.59 6.25 -1.45
C LEU A 34 23.95 7.68 -1.05
N LEU A 35 24.59 7.87 0.11
CA LEU A 35 25.10 9.16 0.56
C LEU A 35 26.29 9.63 -0.28
N ALA A 36 27.15 8.72 -0.73
CA ALA A 36 28.24 9.03 -1.63
C ALA A 36 27.71 9.49 -3.01
N MET A 37 26.77 8.76 -3.60
CA MET A 37 26.09 9.14 -4.85
C MET A 37 25.34 10.47 -4.71
N ALA A 38 24.64 10.67 -3.59
CA ALA A 38 23.95 11.94 -3.31
C ALA A 38 24.94 13.11 -3.22
N GLY A 39 26.11 12.90 -2.59
CA GLY A 39 27.19 13.88 -2.54
C GLY A 39 27.74 14.23 -3.92
N GLU A 40 27.93 13.24 -4.79
CA GLU A 40 28.35 13.45 -6.19
C GLU A 40 27.30 14.21 -7.01
N MET A 41 26.01 14.02 -6.69
CA MET A 41 24.90 14.74 -7.33
C MET A 41 24.60 16.11 -6.70
N GLY A 42 25.38 16.54 -5.70
CA GLY A 42 25.17 17.81 -4.99
C GLY A 42 23.90 17.87 -4.15
N VAL A 43 23.35 16.70 -3.78
CA VAL A 43 22.21 16.58 -2.87
C VAL A 43 22.73 16.65 -1.44
N ASP A 44 22.11 17.52 -0.63
CA ASP A 44 22.51 17.70 0.75
C ASP A 44 22.28 16.42 1.58
N SER A 45 23.36 15.95 2.20
CA SER A 45 23.38 14.70 2.97
C SER A 45 22.48 14.75 4.21
N GLU A 46 22.26 15.93 4.81
CA GLU A 46 21.30 16.08 5.91
C GLU A 46 19.85 15.96 5.42
N GLN A 47 19.52 16.57 4.27
CA GLN A 47 18.20 16.39 3.65
C GLN A 47 17.95 14.94 3.23
N LEU A 48 18.95 14.25 2.68
CA LEU A 48 18.82 12.84 2.32
C LEU A 48 18.59 11.97 3.55
N ARG A 49 19.36 12.17 4.63
CA ARG A 49 19.14 11.49 5.92
C ARG A 49 17.77 11.81 6.51
N ALA A 50 17.31 13.05 6.41
CA ALA A 50 15.96 13.43 6.87
C ALA A 50 14.86 12.76 6.04
N VAL A 51 15.08 12.55 4.74
CA VAL A 51 14.16 11.81 3.86
C VAL A 51 14.20 10.30 4.16
N LEU A 52 15.37 9.73 4.37
CA LEU A 52 15.54 8.32 4.75
C LEU A 52 14.92 8.04 6.14
N ALA A 53 15.16 8.92 7.11
CA ALA A 53 14.57 8.86 8.45
C ALA A 53 13.05 9.09 8.47
N ARG A 54 12.50 9.79 7.45
CA ARG A 54 11.04 9.88 7.23
C ARG A 54 10.50 8.67 6.44
N GLY A 55 11.32 8.08 5.58
CA GLY A 55 10.99 6.95 4.71
C GLY A 55 10.87 5.61 5.45
N THR A 56 11.58 5.45 6.57
CA THR A 56 11.40 4.33 7.52
C THR A 56 10.08 4.43 8.32
N GLY A 57 9.27 5.46 8.03
CA GLY A 57 8.18 5.92 8.88
C GLY A 57 6.82 6.17 8.20
N SER A 58 6.71 6.14 6.87
CA SER A 58 5.49 6.55 6.18
C SER A 58 4.91 5.44 5.29
N VAL A 59 3.61 5.16 5.41
CA VAL A 59 2.90 4.33 4.44
C VAL A 59 2.78 5.13 3.13
N GLN A 60 3.63 4.83 2.14
CA GLN A 60 3.51 5.45 0.82
C GLN A 60 2.43 4.74 0.03
N GLY A 61 1.32 5.45 -0.23
CA GLY A 61 0.34 5.04 -1.22
C GLY A 61 0.90 5.31 -2.61
N ARG A 62 1.51 4.31 -3.26
CA ARG A 62 1.93 4.41 -4.67
C ARG A 62 0.80 3.87 -5.54
N ASP A 63 0.51 4.60 -6.61
CA ASP A 63 -0.58 4.39 -7.56
C ASP A 63 -1.99 4.65 -7.01
N ASN A 64 -2.42 5.92 -7.06
CA ASN A 64 -3.83 6.29 -6.95
C ASN A 64 -4.41 6.41 -8.37
N VAL A 65 -4.77 5.28 -8.99
CA VAL A 65 -5.60 5.36 -10.21
C VAL A 65 -7.04 5.56 -9.75
N ALA A 66 -7.51 6.81 -9.71
CA ALA A 66 -8.91 7.08 -9.47
C ALA A 66 -9.75 6.38 -10.55
N THR A 67 -10.86 5.76 -10.16
CA THR A 67 -11.83 5.26 -11.13
C THR A 67 -12.39 6.43 -11.93
N GLY A 68 -13.03 6.15 -13.09
CA GLY A 68 -13.72 7.19 -13.88
C GLY A 68 -14.81 7.97 -13.11
N TRP A 69 -15.16 7.52 -11.91
CA TRP A 69 -16.12 8.14 -11.00
C TRP A 69 -15.46 8.93 -9.86
N GLY A 70 -14.12 9.08 -9.86
CA GLY A 70 -13.37 9.81 -8.83
C GLY A 70 -13.21 9.05 -7.51
N TRP A 71 -13.50 7.76 -7.48
CA TRP A 71 -13.27 6.91 -6.31
C TRP A 71 -11.86 6.29 -6.33
N PRO A 72 -11.26 5.98 -5.15
CA PRO A 72 -9.95 5.35 -5.10
C PRO A 72 -10.02 3.94 -5.73
N GLY A 73 -9.34 3.75 -6.86
CA GLY A 73 -9.35 2.53 -7.65
C GLY A 73 -8.45 1.44 -7.10
N ASN A 74 -7.41 1.08 -7.84
CA ASN A 74 -6.35 0.22 -7.29
C ASN A 74 -5.40 1.11 -6.48
N GLU A 75 -4.99 0.64 -5.30
CA GLU A 75 -4.05 1.35 -4.43
C GLU A 75 -3.00 0.37 -3.92
N THR A 76 -1.74 0.80 -3.87
CA THR A 76 -0.66 0.03 -3.24
C THR A 76 -0.15 0.79 -2.03
N PHE A 77 -0.13 0.13 -0.88
CA PHE A 77 0.40 0.66 0.37
C PHE A 77 1.70 -0.03 0.69
N GLU A 78 2.76 0.73 0.89
CA GLU A 78 4.07 0.18 1.21
C GLU A 78 4.58 0.72 2.54
N ARG A 79 5.13 -0.18 3.36
CA ARG A 79 5.85 0.13 4.58
C ARG A 79 7.14 -0.67 4.66
N VAL A 80 8.25 0.00 4.93
CA VAL A 80 9.57 -0.63 5.13
C VAL A 80 10.02 -0.37 6.57
N ILE A 81 10.54 -1.41 7.21
CA ILE A 81 10.98 -1.40 8.60
C ILE A 81 12.41 -1.94 8.64
N ASP A 82 13.27 -1.27 9.39
CA ASP A 82 14.63 -1.76 9.63
C ASP A 82 14.58 -2.92 10.64
N GLY A 83 15.27 -4.01 10.29
CA GLY A 83 15.22 -5.30 10.97
C GLY A 83 14.66 -6.41 10.08
N GLU A 84 15.27 -7.58 10.16
CA GLU A 84 14.88 -8.77 9.41
C GLU A 84 14.18 -9.75 10.35
N LEU A 85 12.95 -10.14 9.99
CA LEU A 85 12.22 -11.17 10.73
C LEU A 85 12.80 -12.55 10.43
N SER A 86 12.83 -13.40 11.45
CA SER A 86 13.08 -14.82 11.23
C SER A 86 11.90 -15.47 10.48
N PRO A 87 12.10 -16.60 9.78
CA PRO A 87 11.04 -17.30 9.05
C PRO A 87 9.75 -17.55 9.88
N GLY A 88 9.89 -17.94 11.15
CA GLY A 88 8.73 -18.20 12.02
C GLY A 88 7.97 -16.91 12.42
N GLN A 89 8.70 -15.80 12.61
CA GLN A 89 8.09 -14.50 12.89
C GLN A 89 7.43 -13.90 11.65
N LEU A 90 8.01 -14.12 10.47
CA LEU A 90 7.43 -13.74 9.20
C LEU A 90 6.06 -14.41 9.01
N GLU A 91 5.96 -15.70 9.32
CA GLU A 91 4.71 -16.46 9.30
C GLU A 91 3.70 -15.93 10.34
N GLU A 92 4.13 -15.64 11.57
CA GLU A 92 3.28 -15.07 12.63
C GLU A 92 2.70 -13.70 12.23
N VAL A 93 3.55 -12.81 11.68
CA VAL A 93 3.11 -11.49 11.20
C VAL A 93 2.18 -11.63 10.01
N ALA A 94 2.45 -12.56 9.09
CA ALA A 94 1.54 -12.85 7.99
C ALA A 94 0.22 -13.44 8.49
N GLU A 95 0.22 -14.25 9.54
CA GLU A 95 -0.99 -14.81 10.16
C GLU A 95 -1.83 -13.73 10.85
N LEU A 96 -1.19 -12.75 11.50
CA LEU A 96 -1.86 -11.57 12.08
C LEU A 96 -2.61 -10.75 11.03
N ALA A 97 -2.17 -10.75 9.77
CA ALA A 97 -2.91 -10.12 8.68
C ALA A 97 -4.23 -10.85 8.37
N GLY A 98 -4.32 -12.13 8.73
CA GLY A 98 -5.41 -13.02 8.40
C GLY A 98 -5.44 -13.37 6.91
N GLY A 99 -6.55 -13.99 6.49
CA GLY A 99 -6.76 -14.35 5.08
C GLY A 99 -6.19 -15.70 4.70
N ARG A 100 -6.36 -16.03 3.41
CA ARG A 100 -5.90 -17.31 2.87
C ARG A 100 -4.44 -17.18 2.45
N TYR A 101 -3.66 -18.21 2.73
CA TYR A 101 -2.30 -18.34 2.20
C TYR A 101 -2.38 -18.52 0.68
N GLU A 102 -1.63 -17.69 -0.04
CA GLU A 102 -1.41 -17.87 -1.47
C GLU A 102 -0.04 -18.50 -1.67
N ASP A 103 -0.02 -19.65 -2.34
CA ASP A 103 1.19 -20.42 -2.60
C ASP A 103 2.00 -19.73 -3.72
N GLY A 104 2.68 -18.64 -3.35
CA GLY A 104 3.43 -17.79 -4.26
C GLY A 104 4.65 -17.09 -3.63
N GLY A 105 4.89 -17.32 -2.35
CA GLY A 105 6.07 -16.83 -1.62
C GLY A 105 7.20 -17.86 -1.56
N THR A 106 8.43 -17.41 -1.34
CA THR A 106 9.51 -18.30 -0.91
C THR A 106 9.40 -18.45 0.62
N PRO A 107 9.09 -19.65 1.15
CA PRO A 107 8.89 -19.84 2.57
C PRO A 107 10.08 -19.30 3.38
N GLY A 108 9.78 -18.46 4.37
CA GLY A 108 10.77 -17.86 5.25
C GLY A 108 11.50 -16.61 4.73
N VAL A 109 11.25 -16.20 3.48
CA VAL A 109 11.77 -14.93 2.92
C VAL A 109 10.62 -14.01 2.52
N ARG A 110 9.54 -14.59 1.98
CA ARG A 110 8.36 -13.86 1.55
C ARG A 110 7.09 -14.63 1.85
N GLU A 111 6.17 -13.99 2.55
CA GLU A 111 4.84 -14.49 2.85
C GLU A 111 3.79 -13.66 2.11
N THR A 112 2.86 -14.34 1.43
CA THR A 112 1.78 -13.68 0.68
C THR A 112 0.43 -14.13 1.22
N ARG A 113 -0.41 -13.17 1.59
CA ARG A 113 -1.73 -13.40 2.16
C ARG A 113 -2.79 -12.60 1.42
N GLU A 114 -3.94 -13.22 1.25
CA GLU A 114 -5.06 -12.58 0.56
C GLU A 114 -6.28 -12.50 1.46
N PHE A 115 -6.82 -11.30 1.58
CA PHE A 115 -8.02 -11.08 2.37
C PHE A 115 -8.93 -10.04 1.73
N TRP A 116 -10.13 -9.98 2.29
CA TRP A 116 -11.17 -9.06 1.85
C TRP A 116 -11.42 -8.01 2.92
N GLU A 117 -11.28 -6.73 2.56
CA GLU A 117 -11.71 -5.61 3.41
C GLU A 117 -12.88 -4.89 2.74
N GLY A 118 -14.09 -5.19 3.21
CA GLY A 118 -15.33 -4.67 2.64
C GLY A 118 -15.49 -5.04 1.17
N TRP A 119 -15.32 -4.05 0.29
CA TRP A 119 -15.45 -4.19 -1.17
C TRP A 119 -14.12 -4.33 -1.90
N ARG A 120 -13.02 -4.37 -1.15
CA ARG A 120 -11.68 -4.43 -1.73
C ARG A 120 -11.05 -5.78 -1.45
N TYR A 121 -10.45 -6.29 -2.49
CA TYR A 121 -9.53 -7.41 -2.40
C TYR A 121 -8.17 -6.87 -2.04
N VAL A 122 -7.51 -7.46 -1.06
CA VAL A 122 -6.20 -7.03 -0.60
C VAL A 122 -5.25 -8.22 -0.66
N THR A 123 -4.17 -8.05 -1.42
CA THR A 123 -3.01 -8.95 -1.41
C THR A 123 -1.93 -8.29 -0.56
N LEU A 124 -1.52 -8.97 0.50
CA LEU A 124 -0.44 -8.53 1.38
C LEU A 124 0.80 -9.37 1.09
N ASP A 125 1.89 -8.70 0.72
CA ASP A 125 3.22 -9.28 0.56
C ASP A 125 4.10 -8.81 1.73
N VAL A 126 4.55 -9.71 2.60
CA VAL A 126 5.57 -9.43 3.63
C VAL A 126 6.88 -10.08 3.19
N THR A 127 7.95 -9.29 3.09
CA THR A 127 9.27 -9.77 2.64
C THR A 127 10.33 -9.34 3.64
N ALA A 128 11.08 -10.30 4.20
CA ALA A 128 12.22 -10.04 5.06
C ALA A 128 13.50 -10.41 4.28
N ARG A 129 14.34 -9.41 4.00
CA ARG A 129 15.62 -9.60 3.30
C ARG A 129 16.56 -8.43 3.55
N GLY A 130 17.84 -8.71 3.78
CA GLY A 130 18.91 -7.70 3.79
C GLY A 130 18.81 -6.74 4.99
N GLY A 131 18.48 -7.26 6.17
CA GLY A 131 18.34 -6.46 7.37
C GLY A 131 17.08 -5.60 7.42
N ARG A 132 16.10 -5.82 6.53
CA ARG A 132 14.85 -5.05 6.47
C ARG A 132 13.64 -5.95 6.22
N THR A 133 12.50 -5.46 6.68
CA THR A 133 11.19 -6.07 6.45
C THR A 133 10.28 -5.11 5.70
N ARG A 134 9.81 -5.54 4.53
CA ARG A 134 8.90 -4.81 3.64
C ARG A 134 7.49 -5.40 3.77
N ILE A 135 6.51 -4.55 4.00
CA ILE A 135 5.08 -4.86 4.02
C ILE A 135 4.44 -4.11 2.85
N LEU A 136 3.86 -4.84 1.90
CA LEU A 136 3.25 -4.28 0.70
C LEU A 136 1.81 -4.78 0.59
N ALA A 137 0.83 -3.89 0.72
CA ALA A 137 -0.58 -4.21 0.56
C ALA A 137 -1.12 -3.66 -0.76
N LYS A 138 -1.49 -4.54 -1.68
CA LYS A 138 -2.12 -4.20 -2.97
C LYS A 138 -3.62 -4.35 -2.85
N SER A 139 -4.34 -3.24 -2.97
CA SER A 139 -5.80 -3.21 -2.90
C SER A 139 -6.41 -3.05 -4.29
N LYS A 140 -7.35 -3.94 -4.63
CA LYS A 140 -8.16 -3.88 -5.86
C LYS A 140 -9.63 -3.76 -5.53
N ILE A 141 -10.37 -2.93 -6.27
CA ILE A 141 -11.83 -2.89 -6.14
C ILE A 141 -12.41 -4.19 -6.70
N SER A 142 -13.34 -4.80 -5.96
CA SER A 142 -14.17 -5.88 -6.49
C SER A 142 -15.52 -5.36 -7.00
N TYR A 143 -15.65 -5.37 -8.32
CA TYR A 143 -16.92 -5.10 -8.99
C TYR A 143 -18.00 -6.13 -8.64
N MET A 144 -17.62 -7.36 -8.29
CA MET A 144 -18.56 -8.39 -7.85
C MET A 144 -19.24 -8.02 -6.53
N ARG A 145 -18.55 -7.35 -5.60
CA ARG A 145 -19.17 -6.89 -4.34
C ARG A 145 -19.89 -5.57 -4.43
N LEU A 146 -19.67 -4.81 -5.51
CA LEU A 146 -20.53 -3.71 -5.92
C LEU A 146 -21.83 -4.20 -6.58
N SER A 147 -21.93 -5.50 -6.89
CA SER A 147 -23.09 -6.06 -7.60
C SER A 147 -24.45 -5.87 -6.94
N PRO A 148 -24.62 -5.85 -5.61
CA PRO A 148 -25.93 -5.63 -4.99
C PRO A 148 -26.53 -4.25 -5.32
N PHE A 149 -25.70 -3.30 -5.73
CA PHE A 149 -26.14 -1.96 -6.09
C PHE A 149 -26.56 -1.82 -7.56
N PHE A 150 -26.11 -2.70 -8.45
CA PHE A 150 -26.53 -2.66 -9.87
C PHE A 150 -28.04 -2.94 -10.04
N PRO A 151 -28.67 -3.90 -9.34
CA PRO A 151 -30.11 -4.08 -9.35
C PRO A 151 -30.86 -2.87 -8.80
N LEU A 152 -30.36 -2.23 -7.75
CA LEU A 152 -30.98 -1.01 -7.19
C LEU A 152 -30.96 0.13 -8.20
N LEU A 153 -29.83 0.30 -8.89
CA LEU A 153 -29.72 1.25 -10.00
C LEU A 153 -30.67 0.89 -11.15
N ALA A 154 -30.75 -0.40 -11.52
CA ALA A 154 -31.64 -0.86 -12.58
C ALA A 154 -33.13 -0.66 -12.23
N ILE A 155 -33.53 -0.93 -10.98
CA ILE A 155 -34.89 -0.68 -10.48
C ILE A 155 -35.19 0.83 -10.50
N ALA A 156 -34.25 1.67 -10.08
CA ALA A 156 -34.39 3.13 -10.16
C ALA A 156 -34.57 3.60 -11.61
N CYS A 157 -33.78 3.07 -12.55
CA CYS A 157 -33.92 3.34 -13.98
C CYS A 157 -35.27 2.86 -14.53
N LEU A 158 -35.72 1.66 -14.16
CA LEU A 158 -37.03 1.12 -14.61
C LEU A 158 -38.20 1.94 -14.04
N MET A 159 -38.13 2.36 -12.77
CA MET A 159 -39.10 3.27 -12.17
C MET A 159 -39.14 4.62 -12.89
N PHE A 160 -37.99 5.14 -13.30
CA PHE A 160 -37.92 6.36 -14.10
C PHE A 160 -38.59 6.19 -15.47
N PHE A 161 -38.28 5.12 -16.20
CA PHE A 161 -38.89 4.85 -17.50
C PHE A 161 -40.40 4.66 -17.41
N THR A 162 -40.88 3.96 -16.39
CA THR A 162 -42.33 3.75 -16.18
C THR A 162 -43.08 5.03 -15.80
N LEU A 163 -42.44 5.94 -15.04
CA LEU A 163 -43.02 7.25 -14.73
C LEU A 163 -42.97 8.22 -15.92
N MET A 164 -41.94 8.13 -16.77
CA MET A 164 -41.83 8.87 -18.04
C MET A 164 -42.94 8.51 -19.04
N LEU A 165 -43.32 7.22 -19.10
CA LEU A 165 -44.37 6.72 -20.02
C LEU A 165 -45.79 7.13 -19.60
N LYS A 166 -46.01 7.44 -18.32
CA LYS A 166 -47.26 8.07 -17.85
C LYS A 166 -47.13 9.56 -18.12
N GLU A 167 -47.71 10.05 -19.21
CA GLU A 167 -47.73 11.44 -19.69
C GLU A 167 -48.32 12.44 -18.69
N ASN A 168 -47.69 12.59 -17.52
CA ASN A 168 -48.04 13.56 -16.51
C ASN A 168 -46.76 14.30 -16.08
N PRO A 169 -46.63 15.59 -16.43
CA PRO A 169 -45.41 16.35 -16.16
C PRO A 169 -45.08 16.45 -14.66
N ALA A 170 -46.08 16.37 -13.76
CA ALA A 170 -45.85 16.36 -12.31
C ALA A 170 -45.20 15.06 -11.82
N ASN A 171 -45.44 13.94 -12.50
CA ASN A 171 -44.81 12.65 -12.18
C ASN A 171 -43.39 12.57 -12.72
N LEU A 172 -43.09 13.31 -13.79
CA LEU A 172 -41.77 13.36 -14.41
C LEU A 172 -40.73 14.04 -13.51
N GLU A 173 -41.09 15.17 -12.92
CA GLU A 173 -40.20 15.91 -12.01
C GLU A 173 -39.88 15.07 -10.75
N GLN A 174 -40.91 14.43 -10.16
CA GLN A 174 -40.73 13.54 -9.01
C GLN A 174 -39.87 12.31 -9.37
N ALA A 175 -40.08 11.73 -10.56
CA ALA A 175 -39.26 10.62 -11.04
C ALA A 175 -37.80 11.01 -11.22
N LEU A 176 -37.55 12.16 -11.83
CA LEU A 176 -36.21 12.70 -12.05
C LEU A 176 -35.51 12.98 -10.72
N GLN A 177 -36.21 13.63 -9.78
CA GLN A 177 -35.68 13.87 -8.44
C GLN A 177 -35.37 12.56 -7.71
N GLY A 178 -36.22 11.53 -7.87
CA GLY A 178 -36.00 10.19 -7.32
C GLY A 178 -34.73 9.53 -7.86
N VAL A 179 -34.52 9.55 -9.18
CA VAL A 179 -33.31 9.01 -9.82
C VAL A 179 -32.07 9.76 -9.38
N ILE A 180 -32.11 11.10 -9.38
CA ILE A 180 -30.98 11.92 -8.97
C ILE A 180 -30.64 11.64 -7.50
N SER A 181 -31.64 11.59 -6.63
CA SER A 181 -31.44 11.32 -5.20
C SER A 181 -30.87 9.93 -4.95
N MET A 182 -31.37 8.90 -5.65
CA MET A 182 -30.84 7.53 -5.58
C MET A 182 -29.42 7.46 -6.15
N GLY A 183 -29.14 8.12 -7.27
CA GLY A 183 -27.82 8.20 -7.88
C GLY A 183 -26.80 8.88 -6.97
N LEU A 184 -27.18 9.97 -6.31
CA LEU A 184 -26.34 10.64 -5.32
C LEU A 184 -26.13 9.79 -4.08
N LEU A 185 -27.17 9.14 -3.54
CA LEU A 185 -27.06 8.24 -2.40
C LEU A 185 -26.15 7.05 -2.72
N PHE A 186 -26.27 6.47 -3.91
CA PHE A 186 -25.35 5.44 -4.39
C PHE A 186 -23.93 5.99 -4.50
N TYR A 187 -23.76 7.16 -5.12
CA TYR A 187 -22.45 7.73 -5.35
C TYR A 187 -21.70 8.04 -4.04
N PHE A 188 -22.38 8.72 -3.11
CA PHE A 188 -21.84 9.07 -1.81
C PHE A 188 -21.73 7.87 -0.89
N GLY A 189 -22.69 6.94 -0.92
CA GLY A 189 -22.64 5.71 -0.14
C GLY A 189 -21.46 4.83 -0.54
N VAL A 190 -21.23 4.67 -1.85
CA VAL A 190 -20.08 3.93 -2.35
C VAL A 190 -18.78 4.67 -2.08
N GLY A 191 -18.71 5.97 -2.38
CA GLY A 191 -17.53 6.77 -2.09
C GLY A 191 -17.15 6.77 -0.61
N TRP A 192 -18.13 6.83 0.29
CA TRP A 192 -17.91 6.76 1.73
C TRP A 192 -17.43 5.37 2.18
N GLY A 193 -18.07 4.30 1.70
CA GLY A 193 -17.64 2.93 1.96
C GLY A 193 -16.21 2.65 1.51
N MET A 194 -15.83 3.14 0.33
CA MET A 194 -14.45 3.02 -0.17
C MET A 194 -13.43 3.77 0.69
N ARG A 195 -13.76 4.97 1.17
CA ARG A 195 -12.90 5.73 2.10
C ARG A 195 -12.75 5.02 3.44
N LEU A 196 -13.81 4.40 3.96
CA LEU A 196 -13.75 3.62 5.19
C LEU A 196 -12.88 2.37 5.03
N ASN A 197 -13.05 1.62 3.95
CA ASN A 197 -12.21 0.46 3.63
C ASN A 197 -10.73 0.87 3.52
N ARG A 198 -10.44 1.99 2.85
CA ARG A 198 -9.06 2.53 2.76
C ARG A 198 -8.45 2.78 4.14
N LYS A 199 -9.20 3.41 5.06
CA LYS A 199 -8.72 3.66 6.42
C LYS A 199 -8.44 2.36 7.19
N ARG A 200 -9.28 1.34 7.01
CA ARG A 200 -9.08 0.03 7.65
C ARG A 200 -7.86 -0.71 7.12
N ILE A 201 -7.65 -0.69 5.80
CA ILE A 201 -6.46 -1.28 5.18
C ILE A 201 -5.19 -0.58 5.72
N LEU A 202 -5.18 0.75 5.77
CA LEU A 202 -4.07 1.51 6.34
C LEU A 202 -3.82 1.15 7.81
N ALA A 203 -4.87 1.13 8.63
CA ALA A 203 -4.75 0.75 10.03
C ALA A 203 -4.19 -0.67 10.20
N ARG A 204 -4.58 -1.62 9.34
CA ARG A 204 -4.04 -2.98 9.34
C ARG A 204 -2.57 -3.02 8.98
N VAL A 205 -2.16 -2.28 7.95
CA VAL A 205 -0.74 -2.17 7.54
C VAL A 205 0.09 -1.54 8.66
N GLU A 206 -0.45 -0.54 9.36
CA GLU A 206 0.21 0.10 10.50
C GLU A 206 0.31 -0.83 11.72
N GLU A 207 -0.74 -1.61 12.01
CA GLU A 207 -0.75 -2.63 13.06
C GLU A 207 0.31 -3.72 12.81
N LEU A 208 0.38 -4.22 11.58
CA LEU A 208 1.42 -5.17 11.16
C LEU A 208 2.81 -4.53 11.26
N ALA A 209 2.95 -3.27 10.84
CA ALA A 209 4.23 -2.59 10.96
C ALA A 209 4.68 -2.43 12.42
N ALA A 210 3.74 -2.15 13.32
CA ALA A 210 4.01 -2.08 14.75
C ALA A 210 4.45 -3.45 15.31
N SER A 211 3.78 -4.54 14.90
CA SER A 211 4.14 -5.89 15.36
C SER A 211 5.52 -6.31 14.87
N VAL A 212 5.87 -6.03 13.61
CA VAL A 212 7.23 -6.25 13.09
C VAL A 212 8.26 -5.47 13.90
N GLN A 213 8.00 -4.19 14.16
CA GLN A 213 8.92 -3.34 14.91
C GLN A 213 9.12 -3.84 16.36
N GLU A 214 8.08 -4.36 16.99
CA GLU A 214 8.15 -4.96 18.32
C GLU A 214 9.00 -6.25 18.31
N GLN A 215 8.76 -7.14 17.35
CA GLN A 215 9.51 -8.40 17.22
C GLN A 215 11.00 -8.17 16.93
N VAL A 216 11.33 -7.21 16.05
CA VAL A 216 12.71 -6.82 15.76
C VAL A 216 13.40 -6.24 17.01
N ARG A 217 12.70 -5.37 17.77
CA ARG A 217 13.25 -4.81 19.03
C ARG A 217 13.47 -5.88 20.09
N GLY A 218 12.56 -6.85 20.19
CA GLY A 218 12.70 -7.99 21.09
C GLY A 218 13.95 -8.82 20.80
N GLN A 219 14.29 -9.01 19.52
CA GLN A 219 15.53 -9.68 19.12
C GLN A 219 16.77 -8.87 19.47
N GLY A 220 16.77 -7.57 19.18
CA GLY A 220 17.90 -6.70 19.55
C GLY A 220 18.19 -6.69 21.06
N ALA A 221 17.15 -6.76 21.89
CA ALA A 221 17.29 -6.85 23.34
C ALA A 221 17.83 -8.22 23.82
N LEU A 222 17.48 -9.32 23.14
CA LEU A 222 17.99 -10.66 23.44
C LEU A 222 19.46 -10.83 23.07
N VAL A 223 19.88 -10.30 21.91
CA VAL A 223 21.28 -10.36 21.45
C VAL A 223 22.22 -9.56 22.36
N VAL A 224 21.81 -8.36 22.78
CA VAL A 224 22.58 -7.56 23.75
C VAL A 224 22.66 -8.25 25.11
N GLY A 225 21.60 -8.95 25.53
CA GLY A 225 21.59 -9.71 26.76
C GLY A 225 22.54 -10.92 26.76
N GLU A 226 22.69 -11.61 25.62
CA GLU A 226 23.64 -12.73 25.47
C GLU A 226 25.09 -12.24 25.48
N GLU A 227 25.42 -11.15 24.77
CA GLU A 227 26.77 -10.56 24.81
C GLU A 227 27.15 -10.09 26.23
N GLU A 228 26.21 -9.48 26.97
CA GLU A 228 26.46 -9.03 28.35
C GLU A 228 26.56 -10.20 29.35
N LEU A 229 25.91 -11.34 29.06
CA LEU A 229 26.02 -12.57 29.85
C LEU A 229 27.32 -13.33 29.55
N GLU A 230 27.74 -13.40 28.28
CA GLU A 230 29.03 -14.00 27.90
C GLU A 230 30.20 -13.18 28.44
N ASP A 231 30.15 -11.86 28.40
CA ASP A 231 31.20 -10.98 28.96
C ASP A 231 31.26 -11.06 30.50
N ARG A 232 30.16 -11.46 31.14
CA ARG A 232 30.08 -11.73 32.60
C ARG A 232 30.49 -13.14 33.00
N LEU A 233 30.33 -14.13 32.13
CA LEU A 233 30.72 -15.52 32.38
C LEU A 233 32.15 -15.83 31.89
N GLY A 234 32.75 -14.96 31.09
CA GLY A 234 34.12 -15.04 30.60
C GLY A 234 35.20 -14.46 31.53
N ARG A 235 34.90 -14.15 32.81
CA ARG A 235 35.88 -13.73 33.83
C ARG A 235 35.82 -14.58 35.09
#